data_AF-A0AAX4NY83-F1
#
_entry.id   AF-A0AAX4NY83-F1
#
_cell.length_a   1.000
_cell.length_b   1.000
_cell.length_c   1.000
_cell.angle_alpha   90.00
_cell.angle_beta   90.00
_cell.angle_gamma   90.00
#
_symmetry.space_group_name_H-M   'P 1'
#
loop_
_entity.id
_entity.type
_entity.pdbx_description
1 polymer ?
#
loop_
_entity_poly.entity_id
_entity_poly.type
_entity_poly.pdbx_seq_one_letter_code
_entity_poly.pdbx_strand_id
1 'polypeptide(L)'
;MKKRGAKSANKSAKRSRRSAKRTALDRLRAELKEVEDEQREARKALEEAQKALEEAQKSIKELDKRKADLRAQEKKAAAVVQIEELDYSREANAARECFLTRLPRDLWDVVADKVDKNDRAAFSMTCVLFREIQREKVKAKRWGPLTTNLNTSCTFTCSWFEFAAKLPDNVQLNRLVRMAAKQNDPITLDLLKDTLAPSRLPVAVFQSEIARGAAWGGHLNLLKKMDSAKELFSVSRHNNYMLCRSAAGGGDLATIKWLRSKGQVFDHYCVADAAGRGNLEAIKEMRRSKARGTDESPRARWSEAAVEQAAKGGHLEVVQWLRQNGCPWSIWACASAAREGHLDVLKWARSQDPPCPWDRETCREAAGGGHLEILKFARGQDPPCPWDEWTCIQAAKGGHLDVLKWARSQDPPCPWGEETCTWAAEGGHLEILKFARGQDPPCPWDESTCSAAARRGHLEILKWARSQDPPCPWSEWTCASAANGGLLEILKWARSQDPPCPWDLRTCEWAVSNGHLEVLKFARGQDPPCPWSRDGCRRVASAYGRQQHVIDWIDQQEVESNVE
;
A
#
# COMPACT_ATOMS: atom_id res chain seq x y z
N MET A 1 -39.25 77.77 84.64
CA MET A 1 -38.99 77.65 83.18
C MET A 1 -38.47 76.30 82.67
N LYS A 2 -38.00 75.33 83.50
CA LYS A 2 -37.35 74.09 83.01
C LYS A 2 -38.26 72.94 82.49
N LYS A 3 -39.58 72.92 82.74
CA LYS A 3 -40.49 71.81 82.32
C LYS A 3 -41.13 71.96 80.92
N ARG A 4 -41.13 73.16 80.32
CA ARG A 4 -41.68 73.38 78.95
C ARG A 4 -40.68 73.03 77.83
N GLY A 5 -39.37 73.16 78.07
CA GLY A 5 -38.32 72.80 77.11
C GLY A 5 -38.22 71.29 76.82
N ALA A 6 -38.33 70.44 77.85
CA ALA A 6 -38.20 68.99 77.70
C ALA A 6 -39.34 68.33 76.91
N LYS A 7 -40.59 68.81 77.04
CA LYS A 7 -41.73 68.30 76.25
C LYS A 7 -41.67 68.74 74.78
N SER A 8 -41.13 69.94 74.51
CA SER A 8 -40.94 70.45 73.14
C SER A 8 -39.81 69.69 72.42
N ALA A 9 -38.66 69.52 73.08
CA ALA A 9 -37.52 68.77 72.54
C ALA A 9 -37.86 67.30 72.24
N ASN A 10 -38.64 66.64 73.12
CA ASN A 10 -39.03 65.24 72.92
C ASN A 10 -40.07 65.06 71.78
N LYS A 11 -40.97 66.05 71.57
CA LYS A 11 -41.86 66.07 70.40
C LYS A 11 -41.11 66.33 69.09
N SER A 12 -40.12 67.22 69.09
CA SER A 12 -39.26 67.49 67.94
C SER A 12 -38.41 66.28 67.55
N ALA A 13 -37.77 65.62 68.53
CA ALA A 13 -36.99 64.39 68.31
C ALA A 13 -37.85 63.23 67.79
N LYS A 14 -39.09 63.06 68.29
CA LYS A 14 -40.04 62.06 67.75
C LYS A 14 -40.50 62.38 66.33
N ARG A 15 -40.72 63.66 65.99
CA ARG A 15 -41.05 64.08 64.62
C ARG A 15 -39.88 63.87 63.67
N SER A 16 -38.66 64.21 64.08
CA SER A 16 -37.44 63.97 63.29
C SER A 16 -37.20 62.48 63.05
N ARG A 17 -37.33 61.62 64.08
CA ARG A 17 -37.23 60.16 63.90
C ARG A 17 -38.34 59.59 63.00
N ARG A 18 -39.58 60.09 63.09
CA ARG A 18 -40.67 59.68 62.19
C ARG A 18 -40.44 60.14 60.75
N SER A 19 -39.90 61.36 60.57
CA SER A 19 -39.50 61.88 59.26
C SER A 19 -38.41 61.01 58.65
N ALA A 20 -37.32 60.76 59.39
CA ALA A 20 -36.20 59.93 58.93
C ALA A 20 -36.63 58.48 58.60
N LYS A 21 -37.54 57.89 59.39
CA LYS A 21 -38.13 56.58 59.08
C LYS A 21 -38.99 56.60 57.83
N ARG A 22 -39.71 57.70 57.58
CA ARG A 22 -40.53 57.86 56.37
C ARG A 22 -39.64 58.01 55.13
N THR A 23 -38.59 58.82 55.20
CA THR A 23 -37.61 58.94 54.10
C THR A 23 -36.88 57.62 53.83
N ALA A 24 -36.52 56.87 54.87
CA ALA A 24 -35.94 55.53 54.71
C ALA A 24 -36.93 54.53 54.07
N LEU A 25 -38.21 54.56 54.47
CA LEU A 25 -39.26 53.73 53.86
C LEU A 25 -39.50 54.09 52.39
N ASP A 26 -39.50 55.38 52.06
CA ASP A 26 -39.71 55.86 50.69
C ASP A 26 -38.51 55.51 49.79
N ARG A 27 -37.27 55.51 50.32
CA ARG A 27 -36.09 54.98 49.62
C ARG A 27 -36.19 53.48 49.34
N LEU A 28 -36.53 52.68 50.36
CA LEU A 28 -36.70 51.23 50.19
C LEU A 28 -37.82 50.89 49.20
N ARG A 29 -38.88 51.70 49.12
CA ARG A 29 -39.95 51.54 48.11
C ARG A 29 -39.49 51.87 46.70
N ALA A 30 -38.62 52.88 46.55
CA ALA A 30 -38.03 53.21 45.27
C ALA A 30 -37.09 52.10 44.79
N GLU A 31 -36.21 51.61 45.68
CA GLU A 31 -35.31 50.48 45.40
C GLU A 31 -36.09 49.20 45.07
N LEU A 32 -37.18 48.90 45.80
CA LEU A 32 -38.02 47.74 45.52
C LEU A 32 -38.68 47.84 44.13
N LYS A 33 -39.16 49.03 43.76
CA LYS A 33 -39.76 49.27 42.45
C LYS A 33 -38.75 49.12 41.32
N GLU A 34 -37.52 49.62 41.52
CA GLU A 34 -36.42 49.47 40.56
C GLU A 34 -36.09 47.98 40.33
N VAL A 35 -35.98 47.19 41.41
CA VAL A 35 -35.76 45.74 41.33
C VAL A 35 -36.94 45.01 40.66
N GLU A 36 -38.19 45.42 40.91
CA GLU A 36 -39.37 44.85 40.26
C GLU A 36 -39.41 45.14 38.75
N ASP A 37 -39.02 46.35 38.35
CA ASP A 37 -38.94 46.75 36.95
C ASP A 37 -37.79 45.99 36.23
N GLU A 38 -36.62 45.85 36.87
CA GLU A 38 -35.51 45.01 36.38
C GLU A 38 -35.92 43.53 36.23
N GLN A 39 -36.64 42.98 37.21
CA GLN A 39 -37.15 41.60 37.12
C GLN A 39 -38.15 41.43 35.98
N ARG A 40 -38.97 42.46 35.69
CA ARG A 40 -39.93 42.42 34.59
C ARG A 40 -39.21 42.42 33.24
N GLU A 41 -38.19 43.24 33.06
CA GLU A 41 -37.39 43.25 31.84
C GLU A 41 -36.59 41.96 31.66
N ALA A 42 -36.01 41.42 32.74
CA ALA A 42 -35.33 40.11 32.70
C ALA A 42 -36.27 38.97 32.31
N ARG A 43 -37.54 39.00 32.75
CA ARG A 43 -38.55 38.00 32.36
C ARG A 43 -38.92 38.09 30.88
N LYS A 44 -39.08 39.30 30.34
CA LYS A 44 -39.33 39.49 28.90
C LYS A 44 -38.16 38.97 28.06
N ALA A 45 -36.93 39.30 28.44
CA ALA A 45 -35.72 38.81 27.77
C ALA A 45 -35.63 37.27 27.81
N LEU A 46 -36.03 36.64 28.91
CA LEU A 46 -36.08 35.17 29.02
C LEU A 46 -37.13 34.57 28.08
N GLU A 47 -38.31 35.17 27.97
CA GLU A 47 -39.39 34.72 27.08
C GLU A 47 -38.99 34.86 25.59
N GLU A 48 -38.32 35.95 25.23
CA GLU A 48 -37.75 36.15 23.90
C GLU A 48 -36.66 35.12 23.58
N ALA A 49 -35.77 34.84 24.53
CA ALA A 49 -34.73 33.82 24.39
C ALA A 49 -35.32 32.40 24.24
N GLN A 50 -36.41 32.09 24.95
CA GLN A 50 -37.11 30.81 24.81
C GLN A 50 -37.75 30.67 23.43
N LYS A 51 -38.38 31.73 22.92
CA LYS A 51 -38.95 31.74 21.58
C LYS A 51 -37.87 31.54 20.49
N ALA A 52 -36.73 32.23 20.64
CA ALA A 52 -35.58 32.05 19.74
C ALA A 52 -35.02 30.61 19.80
N LEU A 53 -34.99 29.99 20.99
CA LEU A 53 -34.57 28.61 21.15
C LEU A 53 -35.52 27.61 20.45
N GLU A 54 -36.83 27.83 20.54
CA GLU A 54 -37.81 26.99 19.84
C GLU A 54 -37.68 27.11 18.30
N GLU A 55 -37.44 28.32 17.79
CA GLU A 55 -37.20 28.57 16.36
C GLU A 55 -35.88 27.91 15.89
N ALA A 56 -34.83 27.98 16.71
CA ALA A 56 -33.58 27.29 16.44
C ALA A 56 -33.76 25.76 16.45
N GLN A 57 -34.54 25.21 17.39
CA GLN A 57 -34.85 23.77 17.43
C GLN A 57 -35.65 23.31 16.21
N LYS A 58 -36.59 24.12 15.71
CA LYS A 58 -37.30 23.84 14.45
C LYS A 58 -36.33 23.81 13.27
N SER A 59 -35.43 24.79 13.20
CA SER A 59 -34.40 24.86 12.17
C SER A 59 -33.45 23.66 12.20
N ILE A 60 -33.03 23.21 13.39
CA ILE A 60 -32.21 22.00 13.55
C ILE A 60 -32.93 20.76 13.03
N LYS A 61 -34.22 20.58 13.38
CA LYS A 61 -35.01 19.43 12.87
C LYS A 61 -35.13 19.45 11.35
N GLU A 62 -35.27 20.61 10.75
CA GLU A 62 -35.32 20.77 9.29
C GLU A 62 -33.97 20.46 8.63
N LEU A 63 -32.86 20.90 9.24
CA LEU A 63 -31.51 20.57 8.81
C LEU A 63 -31.19 19.08 8.95
N ASP A 64 -31.64 18.42 10.02
CA ASP A 64 -31.48 16.97 10.20
C ASP A 64 -32.25 16.17 9.14
N LYS A 65 -33.47 16.62 8.80
CA LYS A 65 -34.22 16.03 7.69
C LYS A 65 -33.48 16.21 6.37
N ARG A 66 -32.99 17.41 6.08
CA ARG A 66 -32.20 17.69 4.86
C ARG A 66 -30.90 16.90 4.80
N LYS A 67 -30.24 16.68 5.95
CA LYS A 67 -29.04 15.84 6.07
C LYS A 67 -29.36 14.36 5.81
N ALA A 68 -30.51 13.87 6.27
CA ALA A 68 -30.96 12.51 5.98
C ALA A 68 -31.29 12.33 4.49
N ASP A 69 -31.96 13.31 3.87
CA ASP A 69 -32.26 13.31 2.44
C ASP A 69 -30.97 13.36 1.59
N LEU A 70 -30.01 14.20 1.97
CA LEU A 70 -28.69 14.26 1.32
C LEU A 70 -27.91 12.95 1.49
N ARG A 71 -27.94 12.29 2.66
CA ARG A 71 -27.33 10.96 2.85
C ARG A 71 -28.02 9.89 2.01
N ALA A 72 -29.34 9.99 1.82
CA ALA A 72 -30.07 9.08 0.95
C ALA A 72 -29.72 9.32 -0.53
N GLN A 73 -29.56 10.58 -0.94
CA GLN A 73 -29.07 10.96 -2.26
C GLN A 73 -27.62 10.53 -2.47
N GLU A 74 -26.75 10.69 -1.48
CA GLU A 74 -25.36 10.22 -1.49
C GLU A 74 -25.31 8.70 -1.59
N LYS A 75 -26.15 7.96 -0.86
CA LYS A 75 -26.23 6.50 -0.98
C LYS A 75 -26.74 6.06 -2.35
N LYS A 76 -27.68 6.81 -2.94
CA LYS A 76 -28.14 6.57 -4.33
C LYS A 76 -27.06 6.91 -5.34
N ALA A 77 -26.37 8.04 -5.19
CA ALA A 77 -25.28 8.47 -6.06
C ALA A 77 -24.08 7.53 -5.93
N ALA A 78 -23.73 7.08 -4.73
CA ALA A 78 -22.72 6.07 -4.49
C ALA A 78 -23.13 4.72 -5.09
N ALA A 79 -24.41 4.34 -5.04
CA ALA A 79 -24.88 3.14 -5.75
C ALA A 79 -24.81 3.31 -7.28
N VAL A 80 -25.10 4.50 -7.81
CA VAL A 80 -24.95 4.82 -9.25
C VAL A 80 -23.49 4.85 -9.65
N VAL A 81 -22.59 5.47 -8.86
CA VAL A 81 -21.14 5.46 -9.07
C VAL A 81 -20.59 4.05 -8.90
N GLN A 82 -21.11 3.23 -7.99
CA GLN A 82 -20.69 1.84 -7.86
C GLN A 82 -21.22 0.99 -9.02
N ILE A 83 -22.38 1.32 -9.61
CA ILE A 83 -22.89 0.71 -10.84
C ILE A 83 -22.09 1.21 -12.06
N GLU A 84 -21.77 2.50 -12.16
CA GLU A 84 -20.95 3.11 -13.21
C GLU A 84 -19.48 2.73 -13.08
N GLU A 85 -18.94 2.51 -11.88
CA GLU A 85 -17.61 1.93 -11.64
C GLU A 85 -17.63 0.43 -11.87
N LEU A 86 -18.74 -0.27 -11.67
CA LEU A 86 -18.91 -1.68 -12.09
C LEU A 86 -19.12 -1.80 -13.60
N ASP A 87 -19.75 -0.83 -14.25
CA ASP A 87 -19.96 -0.78 -15.70
C ASP A 87 -18.73 -0.23 -16.41
N TYR A 88 -17.98 0.71 -15.83
CA TYR A 88 -16.66 1.17 -16.28
C TYR A 88 -15.57 0.16 -15.91
N SER A 89 -15.69 -0.59 -14.81
CA SER A 89 -14.86 -1.77 -14.54
C SER A 89 -15.24 -2.91 -15.48
N ARG A 90 -16.50 -3.07 -15.89
CA ARG A 90 -16.88 -4.04 -16.93
C ARG A 90 -16.44 -3.60 -18.31
N GLU A 91 -16.46 -2.31 -18.65
CA GLU A 91 -16.00 -1.78 -19.93
C GLU A 91 -14.46 -1.67 -19.98
N ALA A 92 -13.79 -1.37 -18.87
CA ALA A 92 -12.34 -1.35 -18.75
C ALA A 92 -11.75 -2.76 -18.53
N ASN A 93 -12.46 -3.69 -17.86
CA ASN A 93 -12.11 -5.11 -17.89
C ASN A 93 -12.47 -5.74 -19.25
N ALA A 94 -13.55 -5.33 -19.91
CA ALA A 94 -13.82 -5.71 -21.30
C ALA A 94 -12.77 -5.12 -22.24
N ALA A 95 -12.27 -3.90 -22.03
CA ALA A 95 -11.19 -3.31 -22.83
C ALA A 95 -9.82 -3.93 -22.51
N ARG A 96 -9.57 -4.36 -21.25
CA ARG A 96 -8.37 -5.12 -20.85
C ARG A 96 -8.41 -6.59 -21.28
N GLU A 97 -9.60 -7.17 -21.49
CA GLU A 97 -9.81 -8.48 -22.11
C GLU A 97 -9.83 -8.44 -23.66
N CYS A 98 -9.71 -7.27 -24.29
CA CYS A 98 -9.95 -7.10 -25.72
C CYS A 98 -8.68 -6.88 -26.54
N PHE A 99 -8.04 -7.99 -26.92
CA PHE A 99 -7.46 -8.08 -28.26
C PHE A 99 -8.08 -9.22 -29.07
N LEU A 100 -8.64 -10.22 -28.40
CA LEU A 100 -9.18 -11.41 -29.04
C LEU A 100 -10.67 -11.25 -29.41
N THR A 101 -11.49 -10.61 -28.58
CA THR A 101 -12.96 -10.55 -28.77
C THR A 101 -13.45 -9.62 -29.89
N ARG A 102 -12.57 -8.87 -30.57
CA ARG A 102 -12.92 -7.96 -31.69
C ARG A 102 -12.82 -8.56 -33.09
N LEU A 103 -12.38 -9.80 -33.23
CA LEU A 103 -12.37 -10.47 -34.53
C LEU A 103 -13.82 -10.79 -34.96
N PRO A 104 -14.21 -10.47 -36.22
CA PRO A 104 -15.46 -10.95 -36.82
C PRO A 104 -15.62 -12.47 -36.66
N ARG A 105 -16.86 -12.97 -36.51
CA ARG A 105 -17.13 -14.38 -36.15
C ARG A 105 -16.61 -15.38 -37.20
N ASP A 106 -16.60 -14.96 -38.46
CA ASP A 106 -15.99 -15.63 -39.61
C ASP A 106 -14.46 -15.76 -39.50
N LEU A 107 -13.77 -14.76 -38.94
CA LEU A 107 -12.34 -14.83 -38.64
C LEU A 107 -12.05 -15.77 -37.47
N TRP A 108 -12.94 -15.81 -36.48
CA TRP A 108 -12.84 -16.77 -35.38
C TRP A 108 -13.00 -18.22 -35.81
N ASP A 109 -13.83 -18.49 -36.83
CA ASP A 109 -13.94 -19.83 -37.40
C ASP A 109 -12.63 -20.28 -38.05
N VAL A 110 -11.91 -19.38 -38.73
CA VAL A 110 -10.58 -19.63 -39.31
C VAL A 110 -9.53 -19.84 -38.23
N VAL A 111 -9.53 -19.02 -37.18
CA VAL A 111 -8.64 -19.17 -36.03
C VAL A 111 -8.90 -20.52 -35.33
N ALA A 112 -10.15 -20.85 -35.04
CA ALA A 112 -10.53 -22.11 -34.39
C ALA A 112 -10.03 -23.35 -35.17
N ASP A 113 -10.09 -23.33 -36.51
CA ASP A 113 -9.63 -24.45 -37.34
C ASP A 113 -8.09 -24.53 -37.47
N LYS A 114 -7.38 -23.41 -37.27
CA LYS A 114 -5.91 -23.35 -37.37
C LYS A 114 -5.18 -23.45 -36.02
N VAL A 115 -5.88 -23.30 -34.89
CA VAL A 115 -5.29 -23.44 -33.54
C VAL A 115 -5.02 -24.91 -33.24
N ASP A 116 -3.77 -25.21 -32.85
CA ASP A 116 -3.32 -26.55 -32.46
C ASP A 116 -4.14 -27.08 -31.27
N LYS A 117 -4.31 -28.40 -31.15
CA LYS A 117 -5.12 -29.02 -30.10
C LYS A 117 -4.68 -28.59 -28.68
N ASN A 118 -3.40 -28.30 -28.47
CA ASN A 118 -2.86 -27.90 -27.17
C ASN A 118 -3.21 -26.44 -26.79
N ASP A 119 -3.29 -25.55 -27.76
CA ASP A 119 -3.57 -24.12 -27.55
C ASP A 119 -5.07 -23.81 -27.39
N ARG A 120 -5.95 -24.73 -27.82
CA ARG A 120 -7.42 -24.62 -27.64
C ARG A 120 -7.82 -24.57 -26.16
N ALA A 121 -7.07 -25.25 -25.29
CA ALA A 121 -7.35 -25.29 -23.86
C ALA A 121 -7.00 -23.96 -23.17
N ALA A 122 -5.85 -23.37 -23.50
CA ALA A 122 -5.42 -22.08 -22.96
C ALA A 122 -6.37 -20.93 -23.35
N PHE A 123 -6.83 -20.92 -24.60
CA PHE A 123 -7.85 -19.98 -25.07
C PHE A 123 -9.21 -20.20 -24.42
N SER A 124 -9.59 -21.43 -24.11
CA SER A 124 -10.87 -21.74 -23.43
C SER A 124 -10.91 -21.25 -21.98
N MET A 125 -9.75 -21.17 -21.31
CA MET A 125 -9.65 -20.67 -19.94
C MET A 125 -9.73 -19.14 -19.87
N THR A 126 -9.28 -18.45 -20.92
CA THR A 126 -9.11 -16.99 -20.94
C THR A 126 -10.16 -16.27 -21.80
N CYS A 127 -10.88 -16.96 -22.70
CA CYS A 127 -11.84 -16.36 -23.62
C CYS A 127 -13.20 -17.08 -23.61
N VAL A 128 -14.26 -16.33 -23.32
CA VAL A 128 -15.66 -16.83 -23.29
C VAL A 128 -16.17 -17.17 -24.70
N LEU A 129 -15.91 -16.31 -25.70
CA LEU A 129 -16.42 -16.46 -27.07
C LEU A 129 -15.89 -17.74 -27.76
N PHE A 130 -14.62 -18.07 -27.52
CA PHE A 130 -13.99 -19.27 -28.07
C PHE A 130 -14.69 -20.57 -27.60
N ARG A 131 -15.20 -20.58 -26.35
CA ARG A 131 -15.96 -21.71 -25.80
C ARG A 131 -17.31 -21.92 -26.50
N GLU A 132 -17.93 -20.86 -27.02
CA GLU A 132 -19.22 -20.96 -27.73
C GLU A 132 -19.06 -21.54 -29.14
N ILE A 133 -18.08 -21.03 -29.90
CA ILE A 133 -17.76 -21.52 -31.25
C ILE A 133 -17.32 -22.99 -31.21
N GLN A 134 -16.53 -23.38 -30.21
CA GLN A 134 -16.16 -24.78 -29.98
C GLN A 134 -17.38 -25.68 -29.78
N ARG A 135 -18.39 -25.25 -29.02
CA ARG A 135 -19.63 -26.02 -28.79
C ARG A 135 -20.42 -26.21 -30.09
N GLU A 136 -20.49 -25.19 -30.95
CA GLU A 136 -21.17 -25.26 -32.25
C GLU A 136 -20.45 -26.23 -33.20
N LYS A 137 -19.11 -26.18 -33.29
CA LYS A 137 -18.33 -27.09 -34.15
C LYS A 137 -18.34 -28.55 -33.68
N VAL A 138 -18.39 -28.81 -32.38
CA VAL A 138 -18.58 -30.16 -31.81
C VAL A 138 -19.99 -30.70 -32.08
N LYS A 139 -21.03 -29.86 -31.96
CA LYS A 139 -22.41 -30.22 -32.33
C LYS A 139 -22.53 -30.54 -33.82
N ALA A 140 -21.81 -29.82 -34.67
CA ALA A 140 -21.74 -30.06 -36.11
C ALA A 140 -20.88 -31.29 -36.50
N LYS A 141 -20.36 -32.07 -35.54
CA LYS A 141 -19.46 -33.22 -35.73
C LYS A 141 -18.18 -32.92 -36.54
N ARG A 142 -17.84 -31.64 -36.72
CA ARG A 142 -16.62 -31.20 -37.43
C ARG A 142 -15.37 -31.50 -36.62
N TRP A 143 -15.49 -31.45 -35.29
CA TRP A 143 -14.47 -31.88 -34.33
C TRP A 143 -15.00 -33.09 -33.54
N GLY A 144 -14.12 -34.05 -33.25
CA GLY A 144 -14.46 -35.18 -32.39
C GLY A 144 -14.78 -34.73 -30.95
N PRO A 145 -15.70 -35.39 -30.24
CA PRO A 145 -15.90 -35.14 -28.83
C PRO A 145 -14.62 -35.50 -28.07
N LEU A 146 -14.18 -34.64 -27.15
CA LEU A 146 -13.22 -35.06 -26.12
C LEU A 146 -13.91 -36.19 -25.35
N THR A 147 -13.37 -37.40 -25.46
CA THR A 147 -14.03 -38.64 -25.03
C THR A 147 -14.22 -38.68 -23.52
N THR A 148 -15.43 -38.30 -23.11
CA THR A 148 -16.31 -38.92 -22.10
C THR A 148 -15.66 -39.79 -21.01
N ASN A 149 -15.44 -39.19 -19.84
CA ASN A 149 -16.19 -39.62 -18.65
C ASN A 149 -16.53 -38.39 -17.81
N LEU A 150 -17.69 -37.82 -18.15
CA LEU A 150 -18.30 -36.65 -17.52
C LEU A 150 -19.45 -37.16 -16.63
N ASN A 151 -19.22 -37.18 -15.33
CA ASN A 151 -20.28 -36.80 -14.40
C ASN A 151 -19.67 -36.16 -13.15
N THR A 152 -19.94 -34.86 -13.02
CA THR A 152 -19.53 -33.89 -11.99
C THR A 152 -18.12 -33.27 -12.11
N SER A 153 -18.15 -31.95 -12.39
CA SER A 153 -17.08 -30.95 -12.32
C SER A 153 -16.03 -30.92 -13.44
N CYS A 154 -15.72 -29.70 -13.86
CA CYS A 154 -14.90 -29.31 -15.00
C CYS A 154 -13.47 -29.84 -14.86
N THR A 155 -13.00 -30.61 -15.85
CA THR A 155 -11.59 -30.98 -15.97
C THR A 155 -10.77 -29.79 -16.48
N PHE A 156 -10.10 -29.10 -15.55
CA PHE A 156 -8.90 -28.32 -15.84
C PHE A 156 -7.86 -29.27 -16.46
N THR A 157 -7.49 -29.07 -17.73
CA THR A 157 -6.66 -30.02 -18.48
C THR A 157 -5.16 -29.73 -18.38
N CYS A 158 -4.38 -30.80 -18.57
CA CYS A 158 -2.93 -31.03 -18.46
C CYS A 158 -1.90 -29.92 -18.82
N SER A 159 -2.28 -28.82 -19.49
CA SER A 159 -1.33 -27.77 -19.94
C SER A 159 -0.76 -26.94 -18.78
N TRP A 160 -1.60 -26.59 -17.81
CA TRP A 160 -1.16 -25.90 -16.61
C TRP A 160 -0.33 -26.81 -15.69
N PHE A 161 -0.54 -28.12 -15.80
CA PHE A 161 0.17 -29.13 -15.01
C PHE A 161 1.57 -29.39 -15.54
N GLU A 162 1.79 -29.31 -16.86
CA GLU A 162 3.15 -29.21 -17.41
C GLU A 162 3.86 -27.95 -16.93
N PHE A 163 3.17 -26.81 -16.84
CA PHE A 163 3.74 -25.58 -16.31
C PHE A 163 4.10 -25.69 -14.82
N ALA A 164 3.20 -26.26 -13.99
CA ALA A 164 3.45 -26.53 -12.58
C ALA A 164 4.58 -27.56 -12.38
N ALA A 165 4.67 -28.59 -13.22
CA ALA A 165 5.77 -29.55 -13.23
C ALA A 165 7.11 -28.90 -13.66
N LYS A 166 7.06 -27.93 -14.57
CA LYS A 166 8.20 -27.11 -15.02
C LYS A 166 8.56 -25.98 -14.03
N LEU A 167 7.85 -25.82 -12.90
CA LEU A 167 8.24 -24.84 -11.89
C LEU A 167 9.64 -25.19 -11.35
N PRO A 168 10.60 -24.26 -11.47
CA PRO A 168 12.01 -24.54 -11.22
C PRO A 168 12.33 -24.76 -9.73
N ASP A 169 11.47 -24.31 -8.83
CA ASP A 169 11.67 -24.43 -7.38
C ASP A 169 10.40 -24.87 -6.63
N ASN A 170 10.63 -25.43 -5.44
CA ASN A 170 9.56 -25.84 -4.51
C ASN A 170 8.85 -24.64 -3.86
N VAL A 171 9.38 -23.42 -3.98
CA VAL A 171 8.81 -22.20 -3.38
C VAL A 171 7.56 -21.77 -4.14
N GLN A 172 7.59 -21.81 -5.47
CA GLN A 172 6.44 -21.50 -6.31
C GLN A 172 5.32 -22.54 -6.12
N LEU A 173 5.69 -23.82 -5.98
CA LEU A 173 4.73 -24.88 -5.70
C LEU A 173 4.05 -24.69 -4.33
N ASN A 174 4.80 -24.34 -3.28
CA ASN A 174 4.23 -24.02 -1.97
C ASN A 174 3.25 -22.83 -2.03
N ARG A 175 3.60 -21.77 -2.77
CA ARG A 175 2.70 -20.61 -2.98
C ARG A 175 1.41 -21.02 -3.66
N LEU A 176 1.50 -21.89 -4.66
CA LEU A 176 0.36 -22.35 -5.42
C LEU A 176 -0.63 -23.14 -4.56
N VAL A 177 -0.13 -24.10 -3.78
CA VAL A 177 -0.94 -24.87 -2.82
C VAL A 177 -1.65 -23.92 -1.84
N ARG A 178 -0.92 -22.94 -1.31
CA ARG A 178 -1.49 -21.93 -0.39
C ARG A 178 -2.57 -21.07 -1.06
N MET A 179 -2.40 -20.70 -2.32
CA MET A 179 -3.39 -19.92 -3.07
C MET A 179 -4.66 -20.71 -3.34
N ALA A 180 -4.55 -21.97 -3.78
CA ALA A 180 -5.69 -22.86 -3.98
C ALA A 180 -6.48 -23.06 -2.68
N ALA A 181 -5.78 -23.32 -1.57
CA ALA A 181 -6.40 -23.44 -0.25
C ALA A 181 -7.03 -22.14 0.24
N LYS A 182 -6.43 -20.98 -0.06
CA LYS A 182 -7.01 -19.66 0.27
C LYS A 182 -8.32 -19.39 -0.47
N GLN A 183 -8.49 -19.92 -1.68
CA GLN A 183 -9.73 -19.82 -2.45
C GLN A 183 -10.74 -20.94 -2.16
N ASN A 184 -10.34 -21.96 -1.37
CA ASN A 184 -11.11 -23.18 -1.15
C ASN A 184 -11.50 -23.88 -2.45
N ASP A 185 -10.50 -24.11 -3.31
CA ASP A 185 -10.65 -24.89 -4.54
C ASP A 185 -10.30 -26.37 -4.28
N PRO A 186 -11.28 -27.25 -4.00
CA PRO A 186 -11.03 -28.65 -3.66
C PRO A 186 -10.49 -29.45 -4.86
N ILE A 187 -10.88 -29.09 -6.09
CA ILE A 187 -10.47 -29.80 -7.30
C ILE A 187 -8.96 -29.64 -7.49
N THR A 188 -8.47 -28.41 -7.38
CA THR A 188 -7.04 -28.12 -7.48
C THR A 188 -6.26 -28.75 -6.32
N LEU A 189 -6.80 -28.76 -5.10
CA LEU A 189 -6.14 -29.36 -3.94
C LEU A 189 -6.00 -30.88 -4.02
N ASP A 190 -7.07 -31.59 -4.39
CA ASP A 190 -7.06 -33.05 -4.53
C ASP A 190 -6.10 -33.45 -5.66
N LEU A 191 -6.11 -32.71 -6.76
CA LEU A 191 -5.22 -32.97 -7.87
C LEU A 191 -3.74 -32.69 -7.53
N LEU A 192 -3.44 -31.61 -6.81
CA LEU A 192 -2.08 -31.32 -6.32
C LEU A 192 -1.58 -32.41 -5.35
N LYS A 193 -2.49 -32.96 -4.54
CA LYS A 193 -2.21 -34.07 -3.61
C LYS A 193 -1.88 -35.35 -4.37
N ASP A 194 -2.60 -35.65 -5.45
CA ASP A 194 -2.47 -36.89 -6.21
C ASP A 194 -1.31 -36.88 -7.22
N THR A 195 -0.94 -35.70 -7.76
CA THR A 195 0.05 -35.61 -8.86
C THR A 195 1.43 -35.07 -8.46
N LEU A 196 1.50 -34.04 -7.60
CA LEU A 196 2.73 -33.26 -7.37
C LEU A 196 3.32 -33.43 -5.97
N ALA A 197 2.48 -33.63 -4.96
CA ALA A 197 2.93 -33.79 -3.58
C ALA A 197 3.84 -35.03 -3.35
N PRO A 198 3.55 -36.24 -3.88
CA PRO A 198 4.32 -37.43 -3.52
C PRO A 198 5.80 -37.42 -3.98
N SER A 199 6.13 -36.62 -4.99
CA SER A 199 7.46 -36.62 -5.64
C SER A 199 8.31 -35.38 -5.35
N ARG A 200 7.70 -34.25 -4.93
CA ARG A 200 8.42 -32.96 -4.78
C ARG A 200 8.29 -32.29 -3.42
N LEU A 201 7.25 -32.58 -2.63
CA LEU A 201 7.04 -31.95 -1.33
C LEU A 201 6.79 -33.00 -0.24
N PRO A 202 7.46 -32.90 0.92
CA PRO A 202 7.07 -33.71 2.07
C PRO A 202 5.59 -33.49 2.40
N VAL A 203 4.85 -34.58 2.69
CA VAL A 203 3.40 -34.53 3.00
C VAL A 203 3.08 -33.51 4.09
N ALA A 204 3.93 -33.41 5.11
CA ALA A 204 3.78 -32.43 6.20
C ALA A 204 3.89 -30.97 5.73
N VAL A 205 4.75 -30.68 4.74
CA VAL A 205 4.88 -29.33 4.16
C VAL A 205 3.62 -29.00 3.36
N PHE A 206 3.16 -29.93 2.52
CA PHE A 206 1.94 -29.77 1.74
C PHE A 206 0.71 -29.51 2.63
N GLN A 207 0.51 -30.33 3.67
CA GLN A 207 -0.56 -30.12 4.66
C GLN A 207 -0.45 -28.77 5.37
N SER A 208 0.77 -28.36 5.75
CA SER A 208 0.98 -27.07 6.41
C SER A 208 0.61 -25.88 5.50
N GLU A 209 0.85 -25.98 4.19
CA GLU A 209 0.52 -24.93 3.24
C GLU A 209 -0.99 -24.84 2.95
N ILE A 210 -1.67 -25.99 2.88
CA ILE A 210 -3.14 -26.03 2.83
C ILE A 210 -3.73 -25.39 4.09
N ALA A 211 -3.25 -25.78 5.27
CA ALA A 211 -3.72 -25.23 6.54
C ALA A 211 -3.55 -23.71 6.62
N ARG A 212 -2.37 -23.19 6.22
CA ARG A 212 -2.10 -21.75 6.18
C ARG A 212 -3.03 -21.02 5.21
N GLY A 213 -3.20 -21.55 3.99
CA GLY A 213 -4.10 -20.96 2.99
C GLY A 213 -5.55 -20.95 3.46
N ALA A 214 -6.04 -22.08 3.97
CA ALA A 214 -7.39 -22.23 4.49
C ALA A 214 -7.67 -21.30 5.67
N ALA A 215 -6.71 -21.17 6.61
CA ALA A 215 -6.81 -20.25 7.73
C ALA A 215 -6.85 -18.79 7.31
N TRP A 216 -6.06 -18.41 6.32
CA TRP A 216 -6.12 -17.07 5.75
C TRP A 216 -7.45 -16.81 5.03
N GLY A 217 -7.96 -17.79 4.28
CA GLY A 217 -9.21 -17.68 3.54
C GLY A 217 -10.48 -17.77 4.40
N GLY A 218 -10.37 -18.09 5.70
CA GLY A 218 -11.51 -18.27 6.59
C GLY A 218 -12.27 -19.59 6.39
N HIS A 219 -11.63 -20.60 5.80
CA HIS A 219 -12.26 -21.87 5.43
C HIS A 219 -12.29 -22.85 6.61
N LEU A 220 -13.04 -22.50 7.65
CA LEU A 220 -13.11 -23.24 8.92
C LEU A 220 -13.50 -24.72 8.75
N ASN A 221 -14.39 -25.04 7.80
CA ASN A 221 -14.79 -26.43 7.56
C ASN A 221 -13.64 -27.29 7.04
N LEU A 222 -12.78 -26.73 6.18
CA LEU A 222 -11.59 -27.42 5.68
C LEU A 222 -10.59 -27.64 6.83
N LEU A 223 -10.36 -26.63 7.67
CA LEU A 223 -9.51 -26.76 8.85
C LEU A 223 -10.02 -27.82 9.85
N LYS A 224 -11.33 -27.87 10.10
CA LYS A 224 -11.94 -28.90 10.95
C LYS A 224 -11.76 -30.30 10.38
N LYS A 225 -11.91 -30.48 9.05
CA LYS A 225 -11.65 -31.76 8.39
C LYS A 225 -10.19 -32.21 8.59
N MET A 226 -9.23 -31.29 8.41
CA MET A 226 -7.81 -31.57 8.63
C MET A 226 -7.48 -31.88 10.10
N ASP A 227 -8.13 -31.20 11.05
CA ASP A 227 -7.97 -31.47 12.49
C ASP A 227 -8.52 -32.85 12.86
N SER A 228 -9.69 -33.24 12.35
CA SER A 228 -10.25 -34.59 12.53
C SER A 228 -9.35 -35.68 11.95
N ALA A 229 -8.65 -35.39 10.85
CA ALA A 229 -7.66 -36.29 10.25
C ALA A 229 -6.30 -36.30 10.98
N LYS A 230 -6.12 -35.47 12.03
CA LYS A 230 -4.83 -35.25 12.73
C LYS A 230 -3.72 -34.70 11.82
N GLU A 231 -4.09 -33.98 10.76
CA GLU A 231 -3.17 -33.41 9.77
C GLU A 231 -2.89 -31.92 10.02
N LEU A 232 -3.65 -31.27 10.91
CA LEU A 232 -3.60 -29.82 11.08
C LEU A 232 -2.50 -29.34 12.03
N PHE A 233 -2.41 -29.94 13.22
CA PHE A 233 -1.45 -29.52 14.23
C PHE A 233 -0.17 -30.33 14.13
N SER A 234 0.94 -29.63 13.89
CA SER A 234 2.26 -30.22 13.83
C SER A 234 2.87 -30.30 15.23
N VAL A 235 3.78 -31.25 15.44
CA VAL A 235 4.72 -31.23 16.58
C VAL A 235 5.58 -29.95 16.54
N SER A 236 5.81 -29.41 15.34
CA SER A 236 6.52 -28.15 15.15
C SER A 236 5.71 -26.96 15.67
N ARG A 237 6.19 -26.36 16.77
CA ARG A 237 5.66 -25.08 17.29
C ARG A 237 5.66 -23.98 16.24
N HIS A 238 6.66 -23.97 15.35
CA HIS A 238 6.75 -23.00 14.27
C HIS A 238 5.59 -23.12 13.27
N ASN A 239 5.18 -24.35 12.92
CA ASN A 239 4.07 -24.53 11.98
C ASN A 239 2.72 -24.08 12.56
N ASN A 240 2.49 -24.38 13.84
CA ASN A 240 1.28 -23.94 14.53
C ASN A 240 1.25 -22.41 14.70
N TYR A 241 2.41 -21.81 14.95
CA TYR A 241 2.58 -20.35 14.94
C TYR A 241 2.25 -19.74 13.56
N MET A 242 2.79 -20.30 12.48
CA MET A 242 2.50 -19.82 11.12
C MET A 242 1.03 -19.98 10.71
N LEU A 243 0.36 -21.02 11.20
CA LEU A 243 -1.09 -21.19 11.05
C LEU A 243 -1.85 -20.06 11.77
N CYS A 244 -1.47 -19.72 13.00
CA CYS A 244 -2.08 -18.63 13.76
C CYS A 244 -1.85 -17.26 13.11
N ARG A 245 -0.63 -16.98 12.62
CA ARG A 245 -0.36 -15.77 11.82
C ARG A 245 -1.23 -15.70 10.58
N SER A 246 -1.39 -16.83 9.88
CA SER A 246 -2.22 -16.88 8.68
C SER A 246 -3.69 -16.61 9.00
N ALA A 247 -4.23 -17.19 10.07
CA ALA A 247 -5.59 -16.92 10.55
C ALA A 247 -5.78 -15.44 10.95
N ALA A 248 -4.81 -14.87 11.66
CA ALA A 248 -4.86 -13.48 12.08
C ALA A 248 -4.82 -12.50 10.90
N GLY A 249 -3.97 -12.78 9.89
CA GLY A 249 -3.96 -12.05 8.63
C GLY A 249 -5.22 -12.29 7.77
N GLY A 250 -5.89 -13.44 7.88
CA GLY A 250 -7.20 -13.66 7.26
C GLY A 250 -8.31 -12.84 7.92
N GLY A 251 -8.26 -12.70 9.24
CA GLY A 251 -9.23 -11.93 10.02
C GLY A 251 -10.53 -12.67 10.32
N ASP A 252 -10.70 -13.91 9.87
CA ASP A 252 -11.94 -14.66 10.09
C ASP A 252 -12.13 -15.00 11.59
N LEU A 253 -13.13 -14.36 12.19
CA LEU A 253 -13.41 -14.47 13.62
C LEU A 253 -13.78 -15.90 14.03
N ALA A 254 -14.45 -16.65 13.16
CA ALA A 254 -14.85 -18.03 13.45
C ALA A 254 -13.62 -18.95 13.56
N THR A 255 -12.68 -18.81 12.63
CA THR A 255 -11.40 -19.53 12.63
C THR A 255 -10.56 -19.17 13.85
N ILE A 256 -10.46 -17.89 14.21
CA ILE A 256 -9.70 -17.44 15.39
C ILE A 256 -10.29 -17.99 16.69
N LYS A 257 -11.62 -17.92 16.87
CA LYS A 257 -12.34 -18.51 18.01
C LYS A 257 -12.05 -20.00 18.13
N TRP A 258 -12.10 -20.70 16.99
CA TRP A 258 -11.89 -22.13 16.93
C TRP A 258 -10.44 -22.52 17.25
N LEU A 259 -9.43 -21.86 16.67
CA LEU A 259 -8.02 -22.09 16.99
C LEU A 259 -7.73 -21.84 18.49
N ARG A 260 -8.33 -20.80 19.08
CA ARG A 260 -8.22 -20.51 20.52
C ARG A 260 -8.86 -21.61 21.38
N SER A 261 -9.99 -22.17 20.93
CA SER A 261 -10.63 -23.32 21.59
C SER A 261 -9.73 -24.56 21.59
N LYS A 262 -8.86 -24.71 20.59
CA LYS A 262 -7.84 -25.76 20.48
C LYS A 262 -6.56 -25.48 21.28
N GLY A 263 -6.55 -24.43 22.09
CA GLY A 263 -5.42 -24.08 22.96
C GLY A 263 -4.27 -23.36 22.24
N GLN A 264 -4.46 -22.92 20.99
CA GLN A 264 -3.47 -22.14 20.28
C GLN A 264 -3.32 -20.73 20.89
N VAL A 265 -2.10 -20.22 20.89
CA VAL A 265 -1.73 -18.92 21.45
C VAL A 265 -1.39 -17.97 20.31
N PHE A 266 -1.95 -16.76 20.36
CA PHE A 266 -1.66 -15.68 19.42
C PHE A 266 -0.65 -14.74 20.05
N ASP A 267 0.53 -14.66 19.44
CA ASP A 267 1.58 -13.78 19.89
C ASP A 267 1.38 -12.34 19.38
N HIS A 268 2.39 -11.50 19.58
CA HIS A 268 2.33 -10.11 19.16
C HIS A 268 2.39 -9.91 17.63
N TYR A 269 3.01 -10.82 16.89
CA TYR A 269 3.01 -10.77 15.41
C TYR A 269 1.64 -11.10 14.82
N CYS A 270 0.91 -12.05 15.41
CA CYS A 270 -0.47 -12.32 15.02
C CYS A 270 -1.35 -11.07 15.19
N VAL A 271 -1.19 -10.36 16.31
CA VAL A 271 -1.90 -9.10 16.55
C VAL A 271 -1.50 -8.05 15.51
N ALA A 272 -0.21 -7.91 15.18
CA ALA A 272 0.25 -6.95 14.18
C ALA A 272 -0.29 -7.25 12.78
N ASP A 273 -0.31 -8.51 12.36
CA ASP A 273 -0.87 -8.93 11.06
C ASP A 273 -2.38 -8.64 10.95
N ALA A 274 -3.13 -8.86 12.02
CA ALA A 274 -4.56 -8.52 12.08
C ALA A 274 -4.78 -7.00 12.12
N ALA A 275 -3.88 -6.28 12.81
CA ALA A 275 -3.94 -4.83 12.97
C ALA A 275 -3.72 -4.09 11.64
N GLY A 276 -2.73 -4.52 10.85
CA GLY A 276 -2.52 -3.99 9.50
C GLY A 276 -3.58 -4.32 8.46
N ARG A 277 -4.63 -5.06 8.86
CA ARG A 277 -5.80 -5.37 8.03
C ARG A 277 -7.11 -4.84 8.59
N GLY A 278 -7.06 -4.14 9.72
CA GLY A 278 -8.24 -3.49 10.30
C GLY A 278 -9.15 -4.46 11.05
N ASN A 279 -8.68 -5.67 11.34
CA ASN A 279 -9.50 -6.73 11.94
C ASN A 279 -9.63 -6.54 13.46
N LEU A 280 -10.31 -5.48 13.90
CA LEU A 280 -10.43 -5.10 15.31
C LEU A 280 -11.04 -6.22 16.18
N GLU A 281 -12.11 -6.84 15.71
CA GLU A 281 -12.79 -7.91 16.46
C GLU A 281 -11.93 -9.17 16.60
N ALA A 282 -11.12 -9.48 15.59
CA ALA A 282 -10.12 -10.54 15.66
C ALA A 282 -9.07 -10.24 16.75
N ILE A 283 -8.57 -9.00 16.82
CA ILE A 283 -7.61 -8.58 17.85
C ILE A 283 -8.21 -8.70 19.24
N LYS A 284 -9.43 -8.19 19.45
CA LYS A 284 -10.14 -8.31 20.72
C LYS A 284 -10.31 -9.77 21.14
N GLU A 285 -10.67 -10.65 20.21
CA GLU A 285 -10.85 -12.07 20.48
C GLU A 285 -9.52 -12.80 20.77
N MET A 286 -8.44 -12.49 20.05
CA MET A 286 -7.11 -13.04 20.31
C MET A 286 -6.57 -12.65 21.69
N ARG A 287 -6.90 -11.42 22.14
CA ARG A 287 -6.45 -10.86 23.42
C ARG A 287 -7.45 -11.03 24.57
N ARG A 288 -8.57 -11.70 24.31
CA ARG A 288 -9.55 -12.05 25.34
C ARG A 288 -8.92 -13.03 26.32
N SER A 289 -8.58 -12.53 27.51
CA SER A 289 -7.93 -13.29 28.59
C SER A 289 -8.65 -14.61 28.86
N LYS A 290 -7.91 -15.72 28.93
CA LYS A 290 -8.28 -16.83 29.82
C LYS A 290 -7.81 -16.40 31.20
N ALA A 291 -8.73 -16.21 32.14
CA ALA A 291 -8.38 -16.06 33.54
C ALA A 291 -7.56 -17.26 33.99
N ARG A 292 -6.22 -17.13 33.98
CA ARG A 292 -5.25 -18.04 34.60
C ARG A 292 -3.84 -17.42 34.59
N GLY A 293 -3.61 -16.53 35.56
CA GLY A 293 -2.42 -16.58 36.42
C GLY A 293 -1.01 -16.55 35.82
N THR A 294 -0.74 -15.89 34.69
CA THR A 294 0.63 -15.45 34.39
C THR A 294 0.72 -13.93 34.49
N ASP A 295 1.57 -13.50 35.40
CA ASP A 295 1.90 -12.12 35.75
C ASP A 295 2.73 -11.46 34.63
N GLU A 296 2.14 -11.33 33.44
CA GLU A 296 2.75 -10.58 32.36
C GLU A 296 2.25 -9.14 32.41
N SER A 297 3.15 -8.24 32.83
CA SER A 297 3.00 -6.79 32.82
C SER A 297 2.24 -6.30 31.57
N PRO A 298 1.35 -5.28 31.69
CA PRO A 298 0.63 -4.70 30.55
C PRO A 298 1.53 -4.30 29.37
N ARG A 299 2.79 -3.94 29.63
CA ARG A 299 3.81 -3.63 28.61
C ARG A 299 4.35 -4.85 27.86
N ALA A 300 4.33 -6.04 28.46
CA ALA A 300 4.77 -7.28 27.82
C ALA A 300 3.71 -7.84 26.83
N ARG A 301 2.47 -7.33 26.88
CA ARG A 301 1.34 -7.83 26.07
C ARG A 301 1.26 -7.24 24.66
N TRP A 302 1.84 -6.07 24.43
CA TRP A 302 1.67 -5.32 23.20
C TRP A 302 3.02 -4.98 22.57
N SER A 303 3.17 -5.33 21.29
CA SER A 303 4.31 -4.90 20.48
C SER A 303 3.97 -3.60 19.77
N GLU A 304 4.94 -2.70 19.69
CA GLU A 304 4.86 -1.47 18.89
C GLU A 304 4.50 -1.74 17.42
N ALA A 305 4.86 -2.92 16.90
CA ALA A 305 4.54 -3.36 15.54
C ALA A 305 3.03 -3.41 15.29
N ALA A 306 2.20 -3.62 16.32
CA ALA A 306 0.75 -3.63 16.13
C ALA A 306 0.20 -2.26 15.74
N VAL A 307 0.68 -1.20 16.40
CA VAL A 307 0.30 0.18 16.07
C VAL A 307 0.90 0.61 14.74
N GLU A 308 2.15 0.22 14.46
CA GLU A 308 2.79 0.48 13.18
C GLU A 308 2.02 -0.12 12.01
N GLN A 309 1.69 -1.41 12.06
CA GLN A 309 0.95 -2.07 10.99
C GLN A 309 -0.46 -1.50 10.84
N ALA A 310 -1.17 -1.22 11.95
CA ALA A 310 -2.47 -0.55 11.88
C ALA A 310 -2.39 0.84 11.25
N ALA A 311 -1.34 1.60 11.57
CA ALA A 311 -1.10 2.93 11.00
C ALA A 311 -0.76 2.84 9.51
N LYS A 312 0.05 1.84 9.12
CA LYS A 312 0.35 1.52 7.72
C LYS A 312 -0.92 1.16 6.93
N GLY A 313 -1.85 0.42 7.52
CA GLY A 313 -3.11 0.06 6.86
C GLY A 313 -4.21 1.14 6.93
N GLY A 314 -3.94 2.28 7.56
CA GLY A 314 -4.91 3.37 7.69
C GLY A 314 -6.07 3.06 8.63
N HIS A 315 -5.92 2.08 9.53
CA HIS A 315 -7.00 1.59 10.37
C HIS A 315 -7.10 2.39 11.67
N LEU A 316 -7.58 3.64 11.57
CA LEU A 316 -7.68 4.58 12.69
C LEU A 316 -8.35 3.99 13.94
N GLU A 317 -9.47 3.28 13.78
CA GLU A 317 -10.18 2.65 14.90
C GLU A 317 -9.33 1.60 15.64
N VAL A 318 -8.52 0.84 14.89
CA VAL A 318 -7.59 -0.14 15.47
C VAL A 318 -6.45 0.56 16.20
N VAL A 319 -5.88 1.62 15.61
CA VAL A 319 -4.83 2.42 16.27
C VAL A 319 -5.36 3.01 17.58
N GLN A 320 -6.55 3.60 17.57
CA GLN A 320 -7.23 4.14 18.75
C GLN A 320 -7.41 3.09 19.84
N TRP A 321 -7.95 1.93 19.48
CA TRP A 321 -8.19 0.85 20.42
C TRP A 321 -6.88 0.30 21.01
N LEU A 322 -5.84 0.09 20.18
CA LEU A 322 -4.53 -0.37 20.65
C LEU A 322 -3.90 0.62 21.64
N ARG A 323 -3.98 1.92 21.35
CA ARG A 323 -3.48 2.98 22.23
C ARG A 323 -4.23 3.05 23.56
N GLN A 324 -5.56 2.96 23.55
CA GLN A 324 -6.39 2.90 24.77
C GLN A 324 -6.04 1.69 25.66
N ASN A 325 -5.58 0.58 25.06
CA ASN A 325 -5.18 -0.62 25.77
C ASN A 325 -3.69 -0.65 26.19
N GLY A 326 -2.99 0.47 26.03
CA GLY A 326 -1.60 0.63 26.51
C GLY A 326 -0.52 0.16 25.54
N CYS A 327 -0.84 -0.08 24.26
CA CYS A 327 0.18 -0.39 23.25
C CYS A 327 1.11 0.83 23.03
N PRO A 328 2.44 0.68 23.12
CA PRO A 328 3.37 1.77 22.88
C PRO A 328 3.32 2.24 21.42
N TRP A 329 3.73 3.48 21.18
CA TRP A 329 4.00 3.97 19.83
C TRP A 329 5.23 3.29 19.25
N SER A 330 5.17 2.90 17.98
CA SER A 330 6.37 2.63 17.18
C SER A 330 6.94 3.94 16.67
N ILE A 331 8.27 4.04 16.62
CA ILE A 331 8.95 5.17 15.96
C ILE A 331 8.60 5.26 14.46
N TRP A 332 8.17 4.15 13.85
CA TRP A 332 7.79 4.06 12.43
C TRP A 332 6.29 4.26 12.18
N ALA A 333 5.47 4.46 13.22
CA ALA A 333 4.01 4.56 13.05
C ALA A 333 3.61 5.75 12.16
N CYS A 334 4.19 6.93 12.41
CA CYS A 334 3.97 8.11 11.56
C CYS A 334 4.52 7.90 10.15
N ALA A 335 5.74 7.38 10.01
CA ALA A 335 6.36 7.15 8.70
C ALA A 335 5.58 6.15 7.84
N SER A 336 5.09 5.07 8.45
CA SER A 336 4.30 4.06 7.74
C SER A 336 2.92 4.59 7.31
N ALA A 337 2.25 5.38 8.16
CA ALA A 337 1.01 6.06 7.77
C ALA A 337 1.24 7.10 6.68
N ALA A 338 2.37 7.82 6.75
CA ALA A 338 2.77 8.82 5.78
C ALA A 338 3.04 8.21 4.40
N ARG A 339 3.73 7.06 4.36
CA ARG A 339 4.02 6.30 3.14
C ARG A 339 2.79 5.91 2.33
N GLU A 340 1.73 5.48 3.03
CA GLU A 340 0.51 4.94 2.44
C GLU A 340 -0.62 5.99 2.34
N GLY A 341 -0.36 7.24 2.74
CA GLY A 341 -1.28 8.35 2.51
C GLY A 341 -2.35 8.54 3.58
N HIS A 342 -2.20 7.97 4.76
CA HIS A 342 -3.21 7.98 5.83
C HIS A 342 -3.12 9.23 6.73
N LEU A 343 -3.57 10.37 6.18
CA LEU A 343 -3.56 11.68 6.86
C LEU A 343 -4.42 11.73 8.14
N ASP A 344 -5.55 11.03 8.15
CA ASP A 344 -6.46 10.94 9.30
C ASP A 344 -5.80 10.27 10.51
N VAL A 345 -5.06 9.19 10.27
CA VAL A 345 -4.24 8.50 11.29
C VAL A 345 -3.16 9.43 11.82
N LEU A 346 -2.44 10.15 10.95
CA LEU A 346 -1.41 11.10 11.36
C LEU A 346 -1.97 12.25 12.20
N LYS A 347 -3.08 12.86 11.78
CA LYS A 347 -3.76 13.93 12.54
C LYS A 347 -4.12 13.46 13.94
N TRP A 348 -4.74 12.29 14.05
CA TRP A 348 -5.11 11.72 15.33
C TRP A 348 -3.90 11.33 16.19
N ALA A 349 -2.87 10.73 15.59
CA ALA A 349 -1.66 10.29 16.30
C ALA A 349 -0.87 11.48 16.86
N ARG A 350 -0.85 12.61 16.13
CA ARG A 350 -0.22 13.86 16.57
C ARG A 350 -1.04 14.64 17.59
N SER A 351 -2.34 14.40 17.71
CA SER A 351 -3.19 15.02 18.73
C SER A 351 -3.16 14.31 20.10
N GLN A 352 -2.39 13.23 20.26
CA GLN A 352 -2.27 12.50 21.53
C GLN A 352 -1.30 13.18 22.50
N ASP A 353 -1.39 12.83 23.79
CA ASP A 353 -0.46 13.26 24.83
C ASP A 353 0.18 12.05 25.56
N PRO A 354 1.50 11.80 25.41
CA PRO A 354 2.41 12.48 24.50
C PRO A 354 2.11 12.14 23.02
N PRO A 355 2.43 13.06 22.09
CA PRO A 355 2.13 12.87 20.68
C PRO A 355 3.00 11.75 20.09
N CYS A 356 2.51 11.08 19.04
CA CYS A 356 3.30 10.05 18.37
C CYS A 356 4.62 10.65 17.86
N PRO A 357 5.78 10.03 18.16
CA PRO A 357 7.06 10.50 17.65
C PRO A 357 7.06 10.46 16.12
N TRP A 358 7.81 11.38 15.55
CA TRP A 358 8.06 11.49 14.11
C TRP A 358 9.43 12.08 13.87
N ASP A 359 10.00 11.80 12.72
CA ASP A 359 11.32 12.26 12.29
C ASP A 359 11.35 12.46 10.77
N ARG A 360 12.55 12.65 10.23
CA ARG A 360 12.77 12.90 8.79
C ARG A 360 12.17 11.81 7.91
N GLU A 361 12.09 10.59 8.40
CA GLU A 361 11.52 9.49 7.64
C GLU A 361 10.04 9.71 7.32
N THR A 362 9.31 10.39 8.20
CA THR A 362 7.89 10.70 7.96
C THR A 362 7.72 11.57 6.72
N CYS A 363 8.57 12.58 6.53
CA CYS A 363 8.54 13.41 5.32
C CYS A 363 9.06 12.65 4.10
N ARG A 364 10.13 11.85 4.22
CA ARG A 364 10.68 11.05 3.11
C ARG A 364 9.65 10.07 2.55
N GLU A 365 8.98 9.34 3.42
CA GLU A 365 7.98 8.35 3.03
C GLU A 365 6.71 9.00 2.45
N ALA A 366 6.24 10.12 3.03
CA ALA A 366 5.15 10.91 2.42
C ALA A 366 5.51 11.40 1.01
N ALA A 367 6.76 11.85 0.83
CA ALA A 367 7.24 12.34 -0.45
C ALA A 367 7.37 11.22 -1.48
N GLY A 368 7.87 10.03 -1.09
CA GLY A 368 7.94 8.85 -1.94
C GLY A 368 6.56 8.29 -2.34
N GLY A 369 5.57 8.42 -1.47
CA GLY A 369 4.16 8.07 -1.77
C GLY A 369 3.40 9.14 -2.56
N GLY A 370 3.97 10.34 -2.74
CA GLY A 370 3.30 11.45 -3.45
C GLY A 370 2.22 12.16 -2.63
N HIS A 371 2.27 12.02 -1.30
CA HIS A 371 1.21 12.49 -0.40
C HIS A 371 1.44 13.95 0.04
N LEU A 372 1.25 14.89 -0.89
CA LEU A 372 1.46 16.32 -0.68
C LEU A 372 0.69 16.89 0.54
N GLU A 373 -0.56 16.46 0.75
CA GLU A 373 -1.37 16.94 1.89
C GLU A 373 -0.80 16.52 3.25
N ILE A 374 -0.11 15.38 3.32
CA ILE A 374 0.59 14.94 4.53
C ILE A 374 1.80 15.84 4.78
N LEU A 375 2.56 16.19 3.75
CA LEU A 375 3.70 17.10 3.89
C LEU A 375 3.27 18.50 4.33
N LYS A 376 2.17 19.04 3.76
CA LYS A 376 1.57 20.30 4.20
C LYS A 376 1.16 20.24 5.67
N PHE A 377 0.49 19.17 6.09
CA PHE A 377 0.11 18.95 7.48
C PHE A 377 1.35 18.88 8.39
N ALA A 378 2.37 18.11 8.01
CA ALA A 378 3.58 17.92 8.78
C ALA A 378 4.39 19.22 8.94
N ARG A 379 4.40 20.06 7.90
CA ARG A 379 5.04 21.38 7.91
C ARG A 379 4.28 22.41 8.75
N GLY A 380 2.96 22.25 8.89
CA GLY A 380 2.12 23.13 9.71
C GLY A 380 2.07 22.82 11.21
N GLN A 381 2.81 21.81 11.71
CA GLN A 381 2.88 21.50 13.14
C GLN A 381 3.92 22.36 13.86
N ASP A 382 3.83 22.43 15.20
CA ASP A 382 4.80 23.11 16.07
C ASP A 382 5.36 22.13 17.14
N PRO A 383 6.65 21.76 17.09
CA PRO A 383 7.59 22.04 16.00
C PRO A 383 7.23 21.25 14.72
N PRO A 384 7.60 21.75 13.53
CA PRO A 384 7.32 21.05 12.28
C PRO A 384 8.12 19.76 12.19
N CYS A 385 7.59 18.77 11.46
CA CYS A 385 8.34 17.55 11.18
C CYS A 385 9.64 17.91 10.44
N PRO A 386 10.81 17.42 10.90
CA PRO A 386 12.06 17.69 10.20
C PRO A 386 12.04 17.00 8.83
N TRP A 387 12.69 17.62 7.85
CA TRP A 387 12.91 17.05 6.53
C TRP A 387 14.38 17.22 6.13
N ASP A 388 14.78 16.53 5.06
CA ASP A 388 16.13 16.59 4.48
C ASP A 388 16.11 16.21 3.00
N GLU A 389 17.30 16.11 2.40
CA GLU A 389 17.50 15.89 0.95
C GLU A 389 16.76 14.66 0.43
N TRP A 390 16.67 13.62 1.26
CA TRP A 390 15.96 12.39 0.97
C TRP A 390 14.47 12.60 0.70
N THR A 391 13.87 13.69 1.20
CA THR A 391 12.49 14.05 0.89
C THR A 391 12.35 14.37 -0.59
N CYS A 392 13.24 15.18 -1.15
CA CYS A 392 13.29 15.46 -2.59
C CYS A 392 13.67 14.22 -3.40
N ILE A 393 14.65 13.43 -2.92
CA ILE A 393 15.09 12.20 -3.59
C ILE A 393 13.94 11.19 -3.75
N GLN A 394 13.15 10.95 -2.69
CA GLN A 394 12.04 10.01 -2.75
C GLN A 394 10.90 10.52 -3.64
N ALA A 395 10.57 11.81 -3.59
CA ALA A 395 9.61 12.41 -4.53
C ALA A 395 10.07 12.28 -5.98
N ALA A 396 11.35 12.53 -6.25
CA ALA A 396 11.96 12.38 -7.57
C ALA A 396 11.91 10.94 -8.07
N LYS A 397 12.24 9.97 -7.22
CA LYS A 397 12.15 8.53 -7.52
C LYS A 397 10.72 8.09 -7.83
N GLY A 398 9.75 8.60 -7.07
CA GLY A 398 8.32 8.28 -7.21
C GLY A 398 7.63 8.96 -8.39
N GLY A 399 8.24 9.99 -8.99
CA GLY A 399 7.62 10.74 -10.09
C GLY A 399 6.69 11.87 -9.64
N HIS A 400 6.79 12.30 -8.38
CA HIS A 400 5.86 13.25 -7.75
C HIS A 400 6.33 14.70 -7.92
N LEU A 401 6.13 15.25 -9.12
CA LEU A 401 6.55 16.61 -9.50
C LEU A 401 5.87 17.71 -8.68
N ASP A 402 4.60 17.53 -8.32
CA ASP A 402 3.82 18.45 -7.49
C ASP A 402 4.38 18.56 -6.07
N VAL A 403 4.80 17.44 -5.48
CA VAL A 403 5.51 17.39 -4.20
C VAL A 403 6.81 18.16 -4.28
N LEU A 404 7.63 17.96 -5.32
CA LEU A 404 8.90 18.69 -5.49
C LEU A 404 8.68 20.19 -5.65
N LYS A 405 7.72 20.61 -6.49
CA LYS A 405 7.36 22.03 -6.68
C LYS A 405 6.98 22.68 -5.36
N TRP A 406 6.16 22.01 -4.56
CA TRP A 406 5.75 22.53 -3.26
C TRP A 406 6.89 22.53 -2.23
N ALA A 407 7.70 21.46 -2.16
CA ALA A 407 8.81 21.36 -1.21
C ALA A 407 9.88 22.44 -1.48
N ARG A 408 10.10 22.77 -2.76
CA ARG A 408 11.01 23.85 -3.20
C ARG A 408 10.45 25.25 -3.02
N SER A 409 9.13 25.41 -2.83
CA SER A 409 8.51 26.72 -2.59
C SER A 409 8.42 27.11 -1.10
N GLN A 410 8.86 26.24 -0.18
CA GLN A 410 8.86 26.54 1.26
C GLN A 410 10.07 27.40 1.67
N ASP A 411 10.00 27.98 2.88
CA ASP A 411 11.08 28.78 3.48
C ASP A 411 11.48 28.20 4.87
N PRO A 412 12.72 27.71 5.04
CA PRO A 412 13.71 27.45 3.99
C PRO A 412 13.23 26.30 3.07
N PRO A 413 13.65 26.28 1.80
CA PRO A 413 13.23 25.24 0.86
C PRO A 413 13.84 23.90 1.25
N CYS A 414 13.14 22.81 0.94
CA CYS A 414 13.68 21.46 1.18
C CYS A 414 14.99 21.29 0.40
N PRO A 415 16.09 20.85 1.05
CA PRO A 415 17.36 20.64 0.36
C PRO A 415 17.21 19.54 -0.71
N TRP A 416 18.06 19.60 -1.71
CA TRP A 416 18.23 18.62 -2.77
C TRP A 416 19.69 18.57 -3.21
N GLY A 417 20.07 17.54 -3.95
CA GLY A 417 21.42 17.31 -4.47
C GLY A 417 21.41 16.34 -5.63
N GLU A 418 22.58 15.88 -6.04
CA GLU A 418 22.82 15.09 -7.27
C GLU A 418 21.96 13.83 -7.33
N GLU A 419 21.72 13.21 -6.18
CA GLU A 419 20.87 12.03 -6.06
C GLU A 419 19.44 12.31 -6.52
N THR A 420 18.91 13.53 -6.36
CA THR A 420 17.55 13.87 -6.81
C THR A 420 17.42 13.67 -8.33
N CYS A 421 18.42 14.11 -9.11
CA CYS A 421 18.46 13.87 -10.56
C CYS A 421 18.70 12.39 -10.87
N THR A 422 19.60 11.73 -10.15
CA THR A 422 19.90 10.30 -10.35
C THR A 422 18.67 9.41 -10.18
N TRP A 423 17.88 9.62 -9.13
CA TRP A 423 16.70 8.82 -8.86
C TRP A 423 15.51 9.20 -9.76
N ALA A 424 15.38 10.46 -10.19
CA ALA A 424 14.43 10.85 -11.23
C ALA A 424 14.75 10.15 -12.57
N ALA A 425 16.04 10.10 -12.93
CA ALA A 425 16.53 9.43 -14.12
C ALA A 425 16.32 7.91 -14.05
N GLU A 426 16.53 7.29 -12.89
CA GLU A 426 16.20 5.88 -12.67
C GLU A 426 14.70 5.59 -12.81
N GLY A 427 13.85 6.47 -12.30
CA GLY A 427 12.39 6.30 -12.35
C GLY A 427 11.77 6.56 -13.73
N GLY A 428 12.53 7.12 -14.67
CA GLY A 428 12.02 7.48 -15.99
C GLY A 428 11.29 8.83 -16.03
N HIS A 429 11.51 9.70 -15.03
CA HIS A 429 10.73 10.92 -14.82
C HIS A 429 11.37 12.16 -15.46
N LEU A 430 11.32 12.25 -16.79
CA LEU A 430 11.93 13.35 -17.56
C LEU A 430 11.43 14.75 -17.14
N GLU A 431 10.14 14.89 -16.84
CA GLU A 431 9.55 16.18 -16.45
C GLU A 431 10.09 16.68 -15.10
N ILE A 432 10.47 15.77 -14.20
CA ILE A 432 11.13 16.13 -12.94
C ILE A 432 12.55 16.66 -13.21
N LEU A 433 13.29 16.02 -14.11
CA LEU A 433 14.62 16.49 -14.49
C LEU A 433 14.58 17.87 -15.14
N LYS A 434 13.63 18.10 -16.06
CA LYS A 434 13.41 19.43 -16.66
C LYS A 434 13.10 20.48 -15.60
N PHE A 435 12.22 20.16 -14.65
CA PHE A 435 11.91 21.05 -13.54
C PHE A 435 13.14 21.34 -12.67
N ALA A 436 13.86 20.31 -12.23
CA ALA A 436 15.02 20.43 -11.35
C ALA A 436 16.16 21.22 -12.00
N ARG A 437 16.36 21.07 -13.32
CA ARG A 437 17.36 21.83 -14.10
C ARG A 437 16.92 23.25 -14.45
N GLY A 438 15.63 23.56 -14.41
CA GLY A 438 15.09 24.91 -14.66
C GLY A 438 15.05 25.82 -13.43
N GLN A 439 15.72 25.46 -12.34
CA GLN A 439 15.67 26.16 -11.06
C GLN A 439 16.92 27.00 -10.84
N ASP A 440 16.89 27.95 -9.90
CA ASP A 440 18.01 28.85 -9.62
C ASP A 440 18.39 28.81 -8.12
N PRO A 441 19.54 28.23 -7.75
CA PRO A 441 20.45 27.47 -8.62
C PRO A 441 19.84 26.13 -9.08
N PRO A 442 20.26 25.59 -10.24
CA PRO A 442 19.72 24.34 -10.74
C PRO A 442 20.17 23.18 -9.86
N CYS A 443 19.34 22.14 -9.73
CA CYS A 443 19.73 20.94 -9.02
C CYS A 443 21.01 20.36 -9.65
N PRO A 444 22.04 20.06 -8.85
CA PRO A 444 23.25 19.44 -9.38
C PRO A 444 22.94 18.03 -9.88
N TRP A 445 23.82 17.53 -10.74
CA TRP A 445 23.76 16.19 -11.31
C TRP A 445 25.17 15.71 -11.62
N ASP A 446 25.33 14.40 -11.73
CA ASP A 446 26.61 13.74 -11.96
C ASP A 446 26.45 12.55 -12.93
N GLU A 447 27.54 11.81 -13.13
CA GLU A 447 27.57 10.63 -14.01
C GLU A 447 26.63 9.50 -13.58
N SER A 448 26.21 9.50 -12.30
CA SER A 448 25.22 8.57 -11.77
C SER A 448 23.85 8.77 -12.44
N THR A 449 23.52 10.00 -12.86
CA THR A 449 22.25 10.31 -13.56
C THR A 449 22.16 9.57 -14.90
N CYS A 450 23.22 9.63 -15.72
CA CYS A 450 23.28 8.88 -16.98
C CYS A 450 23.29 7.37 -16.74
N SER A 451 24.08 6.90 -15.77
CA SER A 451 24.19 5.47 -15.45
C SER A 451 22.86 4.87 -14.96
N ALA A 452 22.10 5.62 -14.16
CA ALA A 452 20.78 5.23 -13.67
C ALA A 452 19.73 5.15 -14.80
N ALA A 453 19.68 6.14 -15.69
CA ALA A 453 18.81 6.09 -16.88
C ALA A 453 19.17 4.90 -17.78
N ALA A 454 20.47 4.67 -17.99
CA ALA A 454 20.98 3.55 -18.78
C ALA A 454 20.61 2.18 -18.18
N ARG A 455 20.67 2.04 -16.85
CA ARG A 455 20.30 0.80 -16.14
C ARG A 455 18.85 0.38 -16.36
N ARG A 456 17.93 1.36 -16.46
CA ARG A 456 16.48 1.13 -16.51
C ARG A 456 15.87 1.24 -17.91
N GLY A 457 16.68 1.52 -18.93
CA GLY A 457 16.20 1.57 -20.32
C GLY A 457 15.67 2.92 -20.76
N HIS A 458 15.96 4.00 -20.03
CA HIS A 458 15.40 5.33 -20.30
C HIS A 458 16.24 6.13 -21.32
N LEU A 459 16.25 5.67 -22.58
CA LEU A 459 17.02 6.28 -23.67
C LEU A 459 16.67 7.77 -23.91
N GLU A 460 15.40 8.14 -23.82
CA GLU A 460 14.97 9.54 -24.03
C GLU A 460 15.50 10.48 -22.94
N ILE A 461 15.66 9.99 -21.71
CA ILE A 461 16.30 10.76 -20.63
C ILE A 461 17.79 10.95 -20.93
N LEU A 462 18.48 9.91 -21.39
CA LEU A 462 19.89 10.01 -21.77
C LEU A 462 20.10 11.03 -22.90
N LYS A 463 19.28 10.97 -23.96
CA LYS A 463 19.33 11.94 -25.06
C LYS A 463 19.13 13.36 -24.58
N TRP A 464 18.12 13.57 -23.73
CA TRP A 464 17.85 14.89 -23.17
C TRP A 464 18.94 15.39 -22.22
N ALA A 465 19.46 14.53 -21.35
CA ALA A 465 20.52 14.89 -20.40
C ALA A 465 21.83 15.26 -21.13
N ARG A 466 22.13 14.57 -22.24
CA ARG A 466 23.27 14.86 -23.12
C ARG A 466 23.08 16.09 -24.01
N SER A 467 21.85 16.58 -24.20
CA SER A 467 21.57 17.80 -24.96
C SER A 467 21.59 19.09 -24.13
N GLN A 468 21.77 19.01 -22.81
CA GLN A 468 21.87 20.19 -21.95
C GLN A 468 23.26 20.85 -22.05
N ASP A 469 23.37 22.10 -21.55
CA ASP A 469 24.62 22.85 -21.48
C ASP A 469 24.90 23.33 -20.04
N PRO A 470 25.98 22.85 -19.37
CA PRO A 470 26.84 21.75 -19.80
C PRO A 470 26.08 20.42 -19.82
N PRO A 471 26.46 19.46 -20.70
CA PRO A 471 25.78 18.19 -20.80
C PRO A 471 26.05 17.36 -19.54
N CYS A 472 25.08 16.53 -19.14
CA CYS A 472 25.27 15.64 -18.00
C CYS A 472 26.50 14.76 -18.25
N PRO A 473 27.45 14.69 -17.29
CA PRO A 473 28.61 13.82 -17.44
C PRO A 473 28.16 12.36 -17.48
N TRP A 474 29.01 11.52 -18.05
CA TRP A 474 28.85 10.08 -18.11
C TRP A 474 30.21 9.41 -17.98
N SER A 475 30.21 8.15 -17.57
CA SER A 475 31.42 7.35 -17.36
C SER A 475 31.20 5.92 -17.83
N GLU A 476 32.20 5.05 -17.65
CA GLU A 476 32.15 3.64 -18.01
C GLU A 476 30.95 2.92 -17.38
N TRP A 477 30.48 3.44 -16.23
CA TRP A 477 29.28 2.96 -15.54
C TRP A 477 28.01 3.08 -16.38
N THR A 478 27.92 4.02 -17.33
CA THR A 478 26.75 4.17 -18.21
C THR A 478 26.67 3.00 -19.18
N CYS A 479 27.77 2.66 -19.85
CA CYS A 479 27.86 1.47 -20.71
C CYS A 479 27.68 0.18 -19.89
N ALA A 480 28.36 0.06 -18.74
CA ALA A 480 28.24 -1.11 -17.89
C ALA A 480 26.78 -1.31 -17.42
N SER A 481 26.11 -0.24 -16.97
CA SER A 481 24.70 -0.30 -16.53
C SER A 481 23.73 -0.70 -17.64
N ALA A 482 23.93 -0.18 -18.87
CA ALA A 482 23.15 -0.62 -20.02
C ALA A 482 23.40 -2.11 -20.33
N ALA A 483 24.64 -2.58 -20.20
CA ALA A 483 25.00 -3.98 -20.40
C ALA A 483 24.40 -4.92 -19.35
N ASN A 484 24.36 -4.48 -18.08
CA ASN A 484 23.70 -5.21 -16.98
C ASN A 484 22.19 -5.38 -17.20
N GLY A 485 21.53 -4.40 -17.84
CA GLY A 485 20.11 -4.48 -18.19
C GLY A 485 19.81 -5.18 -19.51
N GLY A 486 20.82 -5.57 -20.29
CA GLY A 486 20.63 -6.16 -21.63
C GLY A 486 20.18 -5.14 -22.69
N LEU A 487 20.42 -3.85 -22.46
CA LEU A 487 19.84 -2.74 -23.22
C LEU A 487 20.71 -2.35 -24.41
N LEU A 488 20.72 -3.22 -25.43
CA LEU A 488 21.56 -3.08 -26.63
C LEU A 488 21.37 -1.75 -27.36
N GLU A 489 20.14 -1.24 -27.47
CA GLU A 489 19.87 0.02 -28.16
C GLU A 489 20.47 1.23 -27.44
N ILE A 490 20.53 1.21 -26.10
CA ILE A 490 21.20 2.25 -25.33
C ILE A 490 22.70 2.20 -25.56
N LEU A 491 23.30 1.00 -25.57
CA LEU A 491 24.73 0.84 -25.85
C LEU A 491 25.09 1.33 -27.25
N LYS A 492 24.31 0.96 -28.28
CA LYS A 492 24.51 1.44 -29.65
C LYS A 492 24.48 2.96 -29.71
N TRP A 493 23.47 3.57 -29.08
CA TRP A 493 23.33 5.03 -29.06
C TRP A 493 24.45 5.72 -28.28
N ALA A 494 24.84 5.20 -27.11
CA ALA A 494 25.90 5.78 -26.29
C ALA A 494 27.27 5.71 -26.99
N ARG A 495 27.52 4.64 -27.75
CA ARG A 495 28.72 4.45 -28.56
C ARG A 495 28.73 5.25 -29.86
N SER A 496 27.58 5.74 -30.33
CA SER A 496 27.49 6.58 -31.53
C SER A 496 27.68 8.08 -31.27
N GLN A 497 27.80 8.51 -30.00
CA GLN A 497 28.04 9.91 -29.65
C GLN A 497 29.51 10.32 -29.85
N ASP A 498 29.77 11.63 -29.89
CA ASP A 498 31.11 12.21 -29.98
C ASP A 498 31.39 13.16 -28.79
N PRO A 499 32.38 12.88 -27.91
CA PRO A 499 33.12 11.62 -27.83
C PRO A 499 32.21 10.47 -27.40
N PRO A 500 32.52 9.22 -27.80
CA PRO A 500 31.68 8.07 -27.44
C PRO A 500 31.77 7.77 -25.95
N CYS A 501 30.65 7.30 -25.36
CA CYS A 501 30.63 6.96 -23.93
C CYS A 501 31.72 5.94 -23.62
N PRO A 502 32.60 6.19 -22.63
CA PRO A 502 33.67 5.24 -22.31
C PRO A 502 33.08 3.93 -21.80
N TRP A 503 33.89 2.87 -21.87
CA TRP A 503 33.57 1.54 -21.35
C TRP A 503 34.81 0.85 -20.84
N ASP A 504 34.62 -0.15 -19.98
CA ASP A 504 35.69 -1.01 -19.51
C ASP A 504 35.20 -2.47 -19.36
N LEU A 505 36.05 -3.31 -18.78
CA LEU A 505 35.81 -4.73 -18.57
C LEU A 505 34.47 -5.06 -17.89
N ARG A 506 33.93 -4.14 -17.07
CA ARG A 506 32.64 -4.34 -16.37
C ARG A 506 31.49 -4.48 -17.34
N THR A 507 31.56 -3.81 -18.49
CA THR A 507 30.54 -3.89 -19.54
C THR A 507 30.38 -5.33 -20.04
N CYS A 508 31.49 -6.00 -20.34
CA CYS A 508 31.49 -7.41 -20.73
C CYS A 508 31.09 -8.33 -19.56
N GLU A 509 31.68 -8.13 -18.37
CA GLU A 509 31.43 -9.00 -17.21
C GLU A 509 29.95 -8.96 -16.76
N TRP A 510 29.32 -7.80 -16.78
CA TRP A 510 27.92 -7.65 -16.36
C TRP A 510 26.94 -8.16 -17.42
N ALA A 511 27.25 -7.99 -18.71
CA ALA A 511 26.50 -8.64 -19.79
C ALA A 511 26.52 -10.17 -19.60
N VAL A 512 27.69 -10.72 -19.26
CA VAL A 512 27.89 -12.15 -19.05
C VAL A 512 27.17 -12.65 -17.79
N SER A 513 27.28 -11.93 -16.67
CA SER A 513 26.61 -12.29 -15.40
C SER A 513 25.10 -12.47 -15.57
N ASN A 514 24.47 -11.62 -16.40
CA ASN A 514 23.03 -11.64 -16.65
C ASN A 514 22.61 -12.41 -17.91
N GLY A 515 23.56 -12.97 -18.69
CA GLY A 515 23.23 -13.82 -19.85
C GLY A 515 22.96 -13.07 -21.16
N HIS A 516 23.31 -11.80 -21.24
CA HIS A 516 23.03 -10.91 -22.36
C HIS A 516 24.03 -11.11 -23.51
N LEU A 517 23.93 -12.25 -24.20
CA LEU A 517 24.85 -12.65 -25.27
C LEU A 517 24.93 -11.63 -26.42
N GLU A 518 23.81 -11.05 -26.84
CA GLU A 518 23.79 -10.07 -27.94
C GLU A 518 24.50 -8.77 -27.58
N VAL A 519 24.44 -8.36 -26.30
CA VAL A 519 25.22 -7.23 -25.80
C VAL A 519 26.71 -7.54 -25.83
N LEU A 520 27.10 -8.75 -25.41
CA LEU A 520 28.50 -9.18 -25.44
C LEU A 520 29.07 -9.23 -26.86
N LYS A 521 28.31 -9.81 -27.81
CA LYS A 521 28.67 -9.81 -29.24
C LYS A 521 28.84 -8.40 -29.78
N PHE A 522 27.90 -7.50 -29.47
CA PHE A 522 27.99 -6.11 -29.87
C PHE A 522 29.25 -5.44 -29.30
N ALA A 523 29.48 -5.53 -27.99
CA ALA A 523 30.63 -4.91 -27.32
C ALA A 523 31.98 -5.42 -27.89
N ARG A 524 32.03 -6.68 -28.33
CA ARG A 524 33.22 -7.30 -28.95
C ARG A 524 33.40 -6.95 -30.43
N GLY A 525 32.32 -6.63 -31.14
CA GLY A 525 32.35 -6.26 -32.57
C GLY A 525 32.58 -4.77 -32.85
N GLN A 526 32.95 -3.98 -31.85
CA GLN A 526 33.16 -2.53 -31.98
C GLN A 526 34.65 -2.20 -32.11
N ASP A 527 34.97 -1.00 -32.59
CA ASP A 527 36.35 -0.52 -32.75
C ASP A 527 36.57 0.79 -31.97
N PRO A 528 37.45 0.83 -30.94
CA PRO A 528 38.13 -0.32 -30.34
C PRO A 528 37.13 -1.22 -29.59
N PRO A 529 37.35 -2.55 -29.50
CA PRO A 529 36.43 -3.44 -28.81
C PRO A 529 36.45 -3.18 -27.30
N CYS A 530 35.35 -3.53 -26.63
CA CYS A 530 35.31 -3.45 -25.17
C CYS A 530 36.42 -4.31 -24.56
N PRO A 531 37.20 -3.77 -23.61
CA PRO A 531 38.17 -4.56 -22.85
C PRO A 531 37.47 -5.77 -22.21
N TRP A 532 38.13 -6.93 -22.21
CA TRP A 532 37.57 -8.13 -21.61
C TRP A 532 38.67 -9.10 -21.13
N SER A 533 38.33 -9.93 -20.14
CA SER A 533 39.12 -11.09 -19.74
C SER A 533 38.30 -12.33 -20.00
N ARG A 534 38.76 -13.23 -20.89
CA ARG A 534 38.07 -14.49 -21.20
C ARG A 534 37.89 -15.34 -19.93
N ASP A 535 38.97 -15.55 -19.17
CA ASP A 535 38.92 -16.29 -17.92
C ASP A 535 38.05 -15.61 -16.86
N GLY A 536 38.10 -14.26 -16.79
CA GLY A 536 37.22 -13.47 -15.94
C GLY A 536 35.74 -13.69 -16.29
N CYS A 537 35.37 -13.48 -17.55
CA CYS A 537 34.02 -13.66 -18.06
C CYS A 537 33.54 -15.10 -17.91
N ARG A 538 34.38 -16.10 -18.20
CA ARG A 538 34.06 -17.53 -18.04
C ARG A 538 33.78 -17.90 -16.59
N ARG A 539 34.59 -17.39 -15.65
CA ARG A 539 34.36 -17.58 -14.21
C ARG A 539 33.06 -16.93 -13.77
N VAL A 540 32.79 -15.70 -14.20
CA VAL A 540 31.53 -14.98 -13.92
C VAL A 540 30.34 -15.78 -14.48
N ALA A 541 30.37 -16.19 -15.74
CA ALA A 541 29.30 -16.98 -16.36
C ALA A 541 29.00 -18.28 -15.58
N SER A 542 30.07 -18.95 -15.14
CA SER A 542 30.00 -20.22 -14.41
C SER A 542 29.45 -20.05 -12.98
N ALA A 543 29.77 -18.93 -12.32
CA ALA A 543 29.28 -18.63 -10.96
C ALA A 543 27.75 -18.42 -10.90
N TYR A 544 27.13 -17.93 -11.97
CA TYR A 544 25.70 -17.64 -12.03
C TYR A 544 24.84 -18.76 -12.65
N GLY A 545 25.46 -19.91 -12.98
CA GLY A 545 24.83 -21.24 -13.16
C GLY A 545 23.75 -21.41 -14.25
N ARG A 546 23.40 -20.34 -14.98
CA ARG A 546 22.28 -20.32 -15.95
C ARG A 546 22.65 -19.82 -17.35
N GLN A 547 23.93 -19.64 -17.63
CA GLN A 547 24.42 -18.94 -18.83
C GLN A 547 25.23 -19.86 -19.77
N GLN A 548 24.77 -21.10 -20.00
CA GLN A 548 25.50 -22.07 -20.81
C GLN A 548 25.74 -21.56 -22.25
N HIS A 549 24.75 -20.92 -22.86
CA HIS A 549 24.88 -20.33 -24.20
C HIS A 549 25.94 -19.21 -24.25
N VAL A 550 26.16 -18.48 -23.15
CA VAL A 550 27.23 -17.49 -23.05
C VAL A 550 28.58 -18.17 -22.89
N ILE A 551 28.68 -19.21 -22.05
CA ILE A 551 29.91 -19.99 -21.87
C ILE A 551 30.33 -20.63 -23.19
N ASP A 552 29.41 -21.26 -23.91
CA ASP A 552 29.68 -21.89 -25.21
C ASP A 552 30.22 -20.87 -26.22
N TRP A 553 29.65 -19.66 -26.24
CA TRP A 553 30.13 -18.59 -27.10
C TRP A 553 31.51 -18.06 -26.69
N ILE A 554 31.77 -17.89 -25.38
CA ILE A 554 33.07 -17.49 -24.83
C ILE A 554 34.15 -18.52 -25.18
N ASP A 555 33.83 -19.80 -25.07
CA ASP A 555 34.74 -20.90 -25.34
C ASP A 555 35.08 -20.95 -26.85
N GLN A 556 34.14 -20.59 -27.74
CA GLN A 556 34.35 -20.50 -29.20
C GLN A 556 35.30 -19.37 -29.67
N GLN A 557 35.53 -18.32 -28.88
CA GLN A 557 36.35 -17.16 -29.30
C GLN A 557 37.87 -17.45 -29.41
N GLU A 558 38.32 -18.69 -29.14
CA GLU A 558 39.75 -19.10 -29.16
C GLU A 558 40.23 -19.68 -30.49
N VAL A 559 39.32 -19.97 -31.43
CA VAL A 559 39.71 -20.67 -32.68
C VAL A 559 40.47 -19.77 -33.67
N GLU A 560 40.46 -18.44 -33.49
CA GLU A 560 41.05 -17.51 -34.47
C GLU A 560 42.44 -16.95 -34.12
N SER A 561 43.00 -17.25 -32.94
CA SER A 561 44.31 -16.68 -32.53
C SER A 561 45.46 -17.70 -32.45
N ASN A 562 45.30 -18.92 -32.96
CA ASN A 562 46.34 -19.96 -33.01
C ASN A 562 46.47 -20.64 -34.40
N VAL A 563 46.06 -19.95 -35.47
CA VAL A 563 46.36 -20.37 -36.85
C VAL A 563 47.11 -19.23 -37.54
N GLU A 564 48.41 -19.16 -37.29
CA GLU A 564 49.39 -18.55 -38.21
C GLU A 564 49.96 -19.62 -39.15
#